data_AF-A0A956A837-F1
#
_entry.id   AF-A0A956A837-F1
#
_cell.length_a   1.000
_cell.length_b   1.000
_cell.length_c   1.000
_cell.angle_alpha   90.00
_cell.angle_beta   90.00
_cell.angle_gamma   90.00
#
_symmetry.space_group_name_H-M   'P 1'
#
loop_
_entity.id
_entity.type
_entity.pdbx_description
1 polymer ?
#
loop_
_entity_poly.entity_id
_entity_poly.type
_entity_poly.pdbx_seq_one_letter_code
_entity_poly.pdbx_strand_id
1 'polypeptide(L)'
;MNRIRTLTTLGTALAALLLTAAIARAEAPKGAVEKTLSSAFQAALAGDFDAYLKTIHPDERANDTQKRDLERFSWERFKRQAAWYLTDKDPATFEIVKRDESGDDQVRVFVKDKEHGPRMPVPVRLKKTADGEWLITANSL
;
A
#
# COMPACT_ATOMS: atom_id res chain seq x y z
N MET A 1 56.54 27.11 -43.17
CA MET A 1 55.81 27.95 -44.14
C MET A 1 54.44 27.35 -44.40
N ASN A 2 53.43 28.22 -44.41
CA ASN A 2 52.00 28.01 -44.63
C ASN A 2 51.62 27.00 -45.73
N ARG A 3 50.50 26.28 -45.52
CA ARG A 3 49.22 26.52 -46.26
C ARG A 3 48.03 25.83 -45.58
N ILE A 4 46.91 26.53 -45.65
CA ILE A 4 45.60 26.33 -45.00
C ILE A 4 44.63 25.64 -45.97
N ARG A 5 43.53 25.08 -45.43
CA ARG A 5 42.15 24.87 -45.97
C ARG A 5 41.79 23.38 -46.09
N THR A 6 40.60 22.87 -45.75
CA THR A 6 39.31 23.40 -45.24
C THR A 6 38.46 22.21 -44.78
N LEU A 7 37.45 22.49 -43.94
CA LEU A 7 36.46 21.58 -43.36
C LEU A 7 35.72 20.67 -44.36
N THR A 8 35.35 19.47 -43.90
CA THR A 8 34.06 18.84 -44.21
C THR A 8 33.45 18.21 -42.97
N THR A 9 32.21 18.59 -42.70
CA THR A 9 31.30 18.22 -41.61
C THR A 9 30.65 16.85 -41.83
N LEU A 10 30.09 16.27 -40.75
CA LEU A 10 28.96 15.30 -40.65
C LEU A 10 29.27 13.88 -40.13
N GLY A 11 28.43 13.43 -39.18
CA GLY A 11 28.31 12.05 -38.68
C GLY A 11 28.32 11.96 -37.15
N THR A 12 27.25 12.27 -36.39
CA THR A 12 26.13 11.38 -35.99
C THR A 12 26.66 10.05 -35.38
N ALA A 13 26.32 9.52 -34.20
CA ALA A 13 25.25 9.69 -33.21
C ALA A 13 25.79 9.18 -31.84
N LEU A 14 25.47 9.80 -30.70
CA LEU A 14 24.39 9.39 -29.77
C LEU A 14 24.40 7.90 -29.35
N ALA A 15 24.85 7.65 -28.12
CA ALA A 15 24.42 6.49 -27.32
C ALA A 15 24.46 6.86 -25.83
N ALA A 16 23.58 7.78 -25.42
CA ALA A 16 23.22 7.92 -24.01
C ALA A 16 22.33 6.72 -23.66
N LEU A 17 22.93 5.72 -23.01
CA LEU A 17 22.24 4.56 -22.46
C LEU A 17 21.39 5.04 -21.27
N LEU A 18 20.19 5.53 -21.54
CA LEU A 18 19.18 5.77 -20.52
C LEU A 18 18.66 4.41 -20.06
N LEU A 19 19.10 4.00 -18.86
CA LEU A 19 18.41 2.98 -18.06
C LEU A 19 17.02 3.54 -17.73
N THR A 20 16.03 3.22 -18.56
CA THR A 20 14.63 3.42 -18.20
C THR A 20 14.29 2.37 -17.16
N ALA A 21 14.48 2.71 -15.88
CA ALA A 21 13.83 2.00 -14.79
C ALA A 21 12.33 2.04 -15.08
N ALA A 22 11.76 0.88 -15.44
CA ALA A 22 10.32 0.68 -15.48
C ALA A 22 9.82 0.79 -14.04
N ILE A 23 9.57 2.02 -13.60
CA ILE A 23 8.81 2.28 -12.39
C ILE A 23 7.40 1.80 -12.73
N ALA A 24 7.06 0.60 -12.28
CA ALA A 24 5.69 0.13 -12.18
C ALA A 24 4.90 1.28 -11.54
N ARG A 25 4.00 1.88 -12.33
CA ARG A 25 3.29 3.09 -11.93
C ARG A 25 2.26 2.66 -10.90
N ALA A 26 2.59 2.82 -9.62
CA ALA A 26 1.70 2.49 -8.52
C ALA A 26 0.34 3.15 -8.74
N GLU A 27 -0.73 2.36 -8.75
CA GLU A 27 -2.09 2.89 -8.83
C GLU A 27 -2.36 3.68 -7.54
N ALA A 28 -2.73 4.95 -7.63
CA ALA A 28 -3.01 5.74 -6.43
C ALA A 28 -4.28 5.19 -5.72
N PRO A 29 -4.32 5.16 -4.37
CA PRO A 29 -5.47 4.67 -3.63
C PRO A 29 -6.73 5.49 -3.94
N LYS A 30 -7.81 4.79 -4.31
CA LYS A 30 -9.08 5.40 -4.75
C LYS A 30 -10.04 5.59 -3.58
N GLY A 31 -9.70 6.41 -2.60
CA GLY A 31 -10.59 6.75 -1.48
C GLY A 31 -9.92 6.73 -0.12
N ALA A 32 -10.65 7.19 0.91
CA ALA A 32 -10.14 7.28 2.27
C ALA A 32 -9.85 5.89 2.89
N VAL A 33 -10.74 4.92 2.66
CA VAL A 33 -10.56 3.54 3.13
C VAL A 33 -9.33 2.90 2.46
N GLU A 34 -9.22 3.02 1.14
CA GLU A 34 -8.07 2.54 0.37
C GLU A 34 -6.77 3.16 0.84
N LYS A 35 -6.77 4.46 1.17
CA LYS A 35 -5.59 5.16 1.68
C LYS A 35 -5.14 4.57 3.03
N THR A 36 -6.08 4.29 3.94
CA THR A 36 -5.78 3.66 5.23
C THR A 36 -5.21 2.25 5.03
N LEU A 37 -5.84 1.43 4.18
CA LEU A 37 -5.35 0.09 3.87
C LEU A 37 -3.97 0.11 3.22
N SER A 38 -3.75 1.01 2.26
CA SER A 38 -2.44 1.19 1.60
C SER A 38 -1.36 1.57 2.63
N SER A 39 -1.69 2.46 3.56
CA SER A 39 -0.77 2.84 4.65
C SER A 39 -0.45 1.66 5.57
N ALA A 40 -1.45 0.81 5.87
CA ALA A 40 -1.25 -0.38 6.67
C ALA A 40 -0.36 -1.40 5.95
N PHE A 41 -0.61 -1.65 4.66
CA PHE A 41 0.23 -2.51 3.83
C PHE A 41 1.66 -1.98 3.72
N GLN A 42 1.84 -0.68 3.54
CA GLN A 42 3.16 -0.05 3.52
C GLN A 42 3.91 -0.26 4.84
N ALA A 43 3.24 -0.08 5.98
CA ALA A 43 3.80 -0.36 7.29
C ALA A 43 4.21 -1.83 7.42
N ALA A 44 3.35 -2.77 7.00
CA ALA A 44 3.62 -4.21 6.98
C ALA A 44 4.85 -4.58 6.15
N LEU A 45 4.99 -4.02 4.94
CA LEU A 45 6.13 -4.25 4.07
C LEU A 45 7.44 -3.69 4.66
N ALA A 46 7.35 -2.56 5.39
CA ALA A 46 8.49 -1.95 6.08
C ALA A 46 8.83 -2.62 7.42
N GLY A 47 7.95 -3.47 7.95
CA GLY A 47 8.09 -4.01 9.30
C GLY A 47 7.91 -2.96 10.40
N ASP A 48 7.21 -1.86 10.12
CA ASP A 48 7.03 -0.73 11.03
C ASP A 48 5.70 -0.83 11.79
N PHE A 49 5.75 -1.37 13.01
CA PHE A 49 4.54 -1.53 13.84
C PHE A 49 3.97 -0.18 14.30
N ASP A 50 4.82 0.83 14.54
CA ASP A 50 4.35 2.15 14.98
C ASP A 50 3.59 2.87 13.86
N ALA A 51 4.04 2.72 12.60
CA ALA A 51 3.27 3.17 11.45
C ALA A 51 1.96 2.39 11.29
N TYR A 52 1.96 1.08 11.52
CA TYR A 52 0.74 0.26 11.49
C TYR A 52 -0.26 0.73 12.55
N LEU A 53 0.18 1.01 13.78
CA LEU A 53 -0.67 1.50 14.87
C LEU A 53 -1.41 2.81 14.51
N LYS A 54 -0.83 3.67 13.67
CA LYS A 54 -1.52 4.90 13.21
C LYS A 54 -2.73 4.61 12.32
N THR A 55 -2.77 3.44 11.69
CA THR A 55 -3.91 2.98 10.87
C THR A 55 -5.01 2.31 11.71
N ILE A 56 -4.73 2.02 12.98
CA ILE A 56 -5.65 1.37 13.92
C ILE A 56 -6.46 2.44 14.67
N HIS A 57 -7.77 2.18 14.78
CA HIS A 57 -8.69 3.06 15.49
C HIS A 57 -8.27 3.25 16.96
N PRO A 58 -8.31 4.48 17.53
CA PRO A 58 -7.87 4.74 18.91
C PRO A 58 -8.49 3.80 19.96
N ASP A 59 -9.78 3.46 19.82
CA ASP A 59 -10.50 2.52 20.70
C ASP A 59 -9.79 1.15 20.84
N GLU A 60 -9.11 0.70 19.79
CA GLU A 60 -8.41 -0.60 19.77
C GLU A 60 -6.97 -0.53 20.33
N ARG A 61 -6.46 0.67 20.62
CA ARG A 61 -5.09 0.91 21.09
C ARG A 61 -5.02 1.89 22.26
N ALA A 62 -6.10 1.98 23.03
CA ALA A 62 -6.26 2.92 24.13
C ALA A 62 -5.29 2.66 25.29
N ASN A 63 -4.79 1.43 25.43
CA ASN A 63 -3.82 1.07 26.46
C ASN A 63 -2.70 0.14 25.95
N ASP A 64 -1.66 -0.03 26.76
CA ASP A 64 -0.47 -0.79 26.39
C ASP A 64 -0.69 -2.31 26.33
N THR A 65 -1.72 -2.83 27.02
CA THR A 65 -2.10 -4.24 26.88
C THR A 65 -2.68 -4.49 25.49
N GLN A 66 -3.60 -3.64 25.05
CA GLN A 66 -4.17 -3.73 23.69
C GLN A 66 -3.10 -3.57 22.61
N LYS A 67 -2.18 -2.61 22.75
CA LYS A 67 -1.06 -2.46 21.79
C LYS A 67 -0.19 -3.71 21.74
N ARG A 68 0.14 -4.31 22.88
CA ARG A 68 0.92 -5.56 22.94
C ARG A 68 0.17 -6.74 22.30
N ASP A 69 -1.13 -6.83 22.51
CA ASP A 69 -1.96 -7.87 21.88
C ASP A 69 -2.04 -7.67 20.36
N LEU A 70 -2.19 -6.42 19.91
CA LEU A 70 -2.13 -6.07 18.49
C LEU A 70 -0.79 -6.47 17.88
N GLU A 71 0.33 -6.16 18.54
CA GLU A 71 1.67 -6.53 18.07
C GLU A 71 1.83 -8.05 17.98
N ARG A 72 1.43 -8.76 19.02
CA ARG A 72 1.65 -10.21 19.14
C ARG A 72 0.79 -11.03 18.18
N PHE A 73 -0.48 -10.65 18.00
CA PHE A 73 -1.46 -11.48 17.31
C PHE A 73 -1.87 -10.93 15.94
N SER A 74 -2.23 -9.64 15.89
CA SER A 74 -2.75 -9.03 14.67
C SER A 74 -1.64 -8.66 13.70
N TRP A 75 -0.61 -7.99 14.20
CA TRP A 75 0.51 -7.49 13.42
C TRP A 75 1.35 -8.61 12.81
N GLU A 76 1.76 -9.59 13.62
CA GLU A 76 2.58 -10.70 13.10
C GLU A 76 1.83 -11.53 12.05
N ARG A 77 0.50 -11.67 12.18
CA ARG A 77 -0.30 -12.31 11.13
C ARG A 77 -0.36 -11.43 9.89
N PHE A 78 -0.74 -10.16 10.05
CA PHE A 78 -0.89 -9.21 8.96
C PHE A 78 0.40 -9.03 8.15
N LYS A 79 1.54 -8.87 8.82
CA LYS A 79 2.86 -8.74 8.19
C LYS A 79 3.18 -9.94 7.28
N ARG A 80 2.85 -11.16 7.71
CA ARG A 80 3.07 -12.38 6.92
C ARG A 80 2.14 -12.48 5.71
N GLN A 81 0.91 -12.01 5.86
CA GLN A 81 -0.08 -12.11 4.77
C GLN A 81 -0.07 -10.91 3.84
N ALA A 82 0.45 -9.74 4.25
CA ALA A 82 0.38 -8.50 3.48
C ALA A 82 0.88 -8.68 2.05
N ALA A 83 2.05 -9.28 1.86
CA ALA A 83 2.64 -9.51 0.54
C ALA A 83 1.81 -10.45 -0.36
N TRP A 84 0.87 -11.20 0.19
CA TRP A 84 -0.01 -12.10 -0.56
C TRP A 84 -1.18 -11.41 -1.25
N TYR A 85 -1.43 -10.14 -0.92
CA TYR A 85 -2.52 -9.34 -1.49
C TYR A 85 -2.02 -8.20 -2.38
N LEU A 86 -0.70 -8.15 -2.62
CA LEU A 86 -0.05 -7.07 -3.34
C LEU A 86 0.73 -7.64 -4.53
N THR A 87 0.52 -7.05 -5.71
CA THR A 87 1.38 -7.23 -6.88
C THR A 87 2.70 -6.49 -6.64
N ASP A 88 3.84 -7.14 -6.90
CA ASP A 88 5.18 -6.54 -6.83
C ASP A 88 5.51 -5.80 -5.52
N LYS A 89 4.84 -6.17 -4.42
CA LYS A 89 4.92 -5.46 -3.12
C LYS A 89 4.52 -3.97 -3.20
N ASP A 90 3.69 -3.60 -4.15
CA ASP A 90 3.08 -2.27 -4.20
C ASP A 90 1.88 -2.21 -3.24
N PRO A 91 1.92 -1.37 -2.18
CA PRO A 91 0.88 -1.30 -1.16
C PRO A 91 -0.50 -0.86 -1.67
N ALA A 92 -0.63 -0.40 -2.92
CA ALA A 92 -1.89 0.08 -3.48
C ALA A 92 -2.53 -0.88 -4.50
N THR A 93 -1.95 -2.07 -4.73
CA THR A 93 -2.40 -3.02 -5.78
C THR A 93 -3.50 -4.00 -5.33
N PHE A 94 -3.90 -3.95 -4.05
CA PHE A 94 -5.00 -4.76 -3.55
C PHE A 94 -6.35 -4.33 -4.17
N GLU A 95 -7.31 -5.25 -4.18
CA GLU A 95 -8.66 -4.99 -4.68
C GLU A 95 -9.69 -5.05 -3.55
N ILE A 96 -10.63 -4.08 -3.50
CA ILE A 96 -11.82 -4.17 -2.66
C ILE A 96 -12.98 -4.68 -3.52
N VAL A 97 -13.41 -5.92 -3.31
CA VAL A 97 -14.44 -6.57 -4.13
C VAL A 97 -15.86 -6.41 -3.58
N LYS A 98 -15.99 -6.05 -2.30
CA LYS A 98 -17.28 -5.82 -1.64
C LYS A 98 -17.13 -4.82 -0.50
N ARG A 99 -18.16 -4.00 -0.29
CA ARG A 99 -18.31 -3.09 0.85
C ARG A 99 -19.67 -3.34 1.50
N ASP A 100 -19.65 -3.69 2.78
CA ASP A 100 -20.82 -3.82 3.63
C ASP A 100 -20.80 -2.66 4.63
N GLU A 101 -21.60 -1.64 4.37
CA GLU A 101 -21.76 -0.47 5.24
C GLU A 101 -22.73 -0.80 6.38
N SER A 102 -22.46 -0.29 7.58
CA SER A 102 -23.30 -0.46 8.77
C SER A 102 -23.47 0.91 9.44
N GLY A 103 -24.43 1.69 8.95
CA GLY A 103 -24.56 3.10 9.32
C GLY A 103 -23.50 3.97 8.64
N ASP A 104 -23.38 5.22 9.10
CA ASP A 104 -22.53 6.23 8.45
C ASP A 104 -21.06 6.20 8.92
N ASP A 105 -20.77 5.47 10.00
CA ASP A 105 -19.47 5.48 10.68
C ASP A 105 -18.76 4.13 10.64
N GLN A 106 -19.35 3.07 10.07
CA GLN A 106 -18.74 1.75 10.02
C GLN A 106 -18.85 1.11 8.63
N VAL A 107 -17.75 0.47 8.21
CA VAL A 107 -17.72 -0.29 6.96
C VAL A 107 -16.90 -1.56 7.13
N ARG A 108 -17.38 -2.64 6.52
CA ARG A 108 -16.62 -3.87 6.34
C ARG A 108 -16.30 -4.02 4.87
N VAL A 109 -15.01 -3.98 4.53
CA VAL A 109 -14.53 -4.17 3.17
C VAL A 109 -13.95 -5.57 3.01
N PHE A 110 -14.07 -6.14 1.82
CA PHE A 110 -13.51 -7.44 1.49
C PHE A 110 -12.34 -7.24 0.54
N VAL A 111 -11.13 -7.48 1.05
CA VAL A 111 -9.88 -7.30 0.33
C VAL A 111 -9.52 -8.59 -0.39
N LYS A 112 -9.23 -8.50 -1.67
CA LYS A 112 -8.82 -9.60 -2.54
C LYS A 112 -7.49 -9.27 -3.21
N ASP A 113 -6.71 -10.31 -3.44
CA ASP A 113 -5.55 -10.25 -4.34
C ASP A 113 -6.04 -10.10 -5.80
N LYS A 114 -5.45 -9.16 -6.52
CA LYS A 114 -5.73 -8.87 -7.93
C LYS A 114 -5.24 -9.99 -8.87
N GLU A 115 -4.19 -10.72 -8.49
CA GLU A 115 -3.54 -11.74 -9.34
C GLU A 115 -3.92 -13.17 -8.96
N HIS A 116 -4.02 -13.49 -7.67
CA HIS A 116 -4.37 -14.86 -7.24
C HIS A 116 -5.88 -15.01 -7.03
N GLY A 117 -6.59 -15.19 -8.14
CA GLY A 117 -8.03 -15.43 -8.20
C GLY A 117 -8.63 -16.49 -7.24
N PRO A 118 -7.93 -17.60 -6.87
CA PRO A 118 -8.46 -18.64 -5.98
C PRO A 118 -8.59 -18.25 -4.50
N ARG A 119 -7.91 -17.18 -4.04
CA ARG A 119 -8.01 -16.79 -2.63
C ARG A 119 -9.36 -16.13 -2.35
N MET A 120 -9.97 -16.55 -1.25
CA MET A 120 -11.20 -15.93 -0.76
C MET A 120 -10.92 -14.50 -0.30
N PRO A 121 -11.79 -13.53 -0.63
CA PRO A 121 -11.68 -12.18 -0.09
C PRO A 121 -11.73 -12.18 1.44
N VAL A 122 -10.88 -11.37 2.07
CA VAL A 122 -10.75 -11.32 3.52
C VAL A 122 -11.37 -10.03 4.06
N PRO A 123 -12.19 -10.11 5.12
CA PRO A 123 -12.86 -8.94 5.66
C PRO A 123 -11.91 -8.08 6.51
N VAL A 124 -11.94 -6.77 6.26
CA VAL A 124 -11.34 -5.74 7.11
C VAL A 124 -12.45 -4.80 7.56
N ARG A 125 -12.53 -4.53 8.86
CA ARG A 125 -13.52 -3.61 9.44
C ARG A 125 -12.85 -2.29 9.73
N LEU A 126 -13.52 -1.21 9.34
CA LEU A 126 -13.10 0.15 9.58
C LEU A 126 -14.23 0.92 10.27
N LYS A 127 -13.82 1.87 11.11
CA LYS A 127 -14.71 2.83 11.76
C LYS A 127 -14.18 4.24 11.52
N LYS A 128 -15.09 5.18 11.35
CA LYS A 128 -14.78 6.60 11.16
C LYS A 128 -14.49 7.24 12.52
N THR A 129 -13.40 7.98 12.62
CA THR A 129 -13.07 8.79 13.80
C THR A 129 -13.97 10.03 13.86
N ALA A 130 -13.93 10.74 15.00
CA ALA A 130 -14.61 12.03 15.16
C ALA A 130 -14.14 13.08 14.12
N ASP A 131 -12.87 13.00 13.71
CA ASP A 131 -12.27 13.87 12.69
C ASP A 131 -12.59 13.43 11.24
N GLY A 132 -13.34 12.34 11.09
CA GLY A 132 -13.82 11.84 9.81
C GLY A 132 -12.87 10.87 9.11
N GLU A 133 -11.78 10.44 9.76
CA GLU A 133 -10.81 9.50 9.20
C GLU A 133 -11.30 8.06 9.34
N TRP A 134 -11.13 7.24 8.30
CA TRP A 134 -11.45 5.81 8.37
C TRP A 134 -10.25 5.03 8.90
N LEU A 135 -10.39 4.39 10.06
CA LEU A 135 -9.33 3.60 10.68
C LEU A 135 -9.78 2.15 10.92
N ILE A 136 -8.82 1.23 10.94
CA ILE A 136 -9.06 -0.21 11.08
C ILE A 136 -9.43 -0.52 12.53
N THR A 137 -10.54 -1.21 12.72
CA THR A 137 -10.95 -1.78 14.02
C THR A 137 -10.68 -3.27 14.10
N ALA A 138 -10.76 -3.98 12.98
CA ALA A 138 -10.39 -5.39 12.92
C ALA A 138 -9.81 -5.74 11.55
N ASN A 139 -8.64 -6.38 11.56
CA ASN A 139 -8.03 -6.93 10.37
C ASN A 139 -8.10 -8.46 10.41
N SER A 140 -8.50 -9.11 9.32
CA SER A 140 -8.51 -10.58 9.20
C SER A 140 -7.42 -11.12 8.27
N LEU A 141 -6.63 -10.22 7.68
CA LEU A 141 -5.35 -10.49 7.03
C LEU A 141 -4.28 -10.81 8.10
#